data_AF-A0A7V4IGQ4-F1
#
_entry.id   AF-A0A7V4IGQ4-F1
#
_cell.length_a   1.000
_cell.length_b   1.000
_cell.length_c   1.000
_cell.angle_alpha   90.00
_cell.angle_beta   90.00
_cell.angle_gamma   90.00
#
_symmetry.space_group_name_H-M   'P 1'
#
loop_
_entity.id
_entity.type
_entity.pdbx_description
1 polymer ?
#
loop_
_entity_poly.entity_id
_entity_poly.type
_entity_poly.pdbx_seq_one_letter_code
_entity_poly.pdbx_strand_id
1 'polypeptide(L)' 'MKPVVNVEETPGKVVGHRSAPADGLAPSPAQTVRDAQAWQRAFQTGRVPKGVYRFRTHEEADEWLWKMLTRPRH' A
#
# COMPACT_ATOMS: atom_id res chain seq x y z
N MET A 1 8.06 17.12 -23.83
CA MET A 1 7.40 18.26 -24.50
C MET A 1 7.40 19.42 -23.50
N LYS A 2 8.06 20.55 -23.80
CA LYS A 2 8.12 21.69 -22.87
C LYS A 2 6.82 22.51 -23.01
N PRO A 3 6.13 22.89 -21.93
CA PRO A 3 4.93 23.70 -22.04
C PRO A 3 5.30 25.11 -22.50
N VAL A 4 4.73 25.54 -23.63
CA VAL A 4 4.80 26.93 -24.08
C VAL A 4 3.83 27.71 -23.21
N VAL A 5 4.37 28.51 -22.29
CA VAL A 5 3.58 29.42 -21.45
C VAL A 5 3.62 30.79 -22.11
N ASN A 6 2.48 31.24 -22.62
CA ASN A 6 2.34 32.56 -23.23
C ASN A 6 2.16 33.60 -22.12
N VAL A 7 3.18 34.45 -21.90
CA VAL A 7 3.25 35.38 -20.75
C VAL A 7 2.42 36.66 -20.98
N GLU A 8 2.04 36.93 -22.23
CA GLU A 8 1.31 38.14 -22.65
C GLU A 8 -0.22 38.03 -22.50
N GLU A 9 -0.76 36.83 -22.28
CA GLU A 9 -2.20 36.60 -22.23
C GLU A 9 -2.71 36.74 -20.80
N THR A 10 -3.49 37.81 -20.53
CA THR A 10 -4.18 37.95 -19.23
C THR A 10 -5.25 36.86 -19.16
N PRO A 11 -5.15 35.86 -18.26
CA PRO A 11 -6.10 34.78 -18.26
C PRO A 11 -7.46 35.32 -17.85
N GLY A 12 -8.43 35.29 -18.78
CA GLY A 12 -9.83 35.55 -18.46
C GLY A 12 -10.31 34.64 -17.32
N LYS A 13 -11.41 35.03 -16.66
CA LYS A 13 -11.98 34.33 -15.49
C LYS A 13 -12.09 32.83 -15.77
N VAL A 14 -11.21 32.04 -15.13
CA VAL A 14 -11.19 30.59 -15.25
C VAL A 14 -12.35 30.03 -14.43
N VAL A 15 -13.40 29.56 -15.10
CA VAL A 15 -14.52 28.84 -14.48
C VAL A 15 -14.33 27.35 -14.70
N GLY A 16 -14.06 26.62 -13.62
CA GLY A 16 -13.88 25.17 -13.62
C GLY A 16 -13.07 24.71 -12.41
N HIS A 17 -13.54 23.67 -11.72
CA HIS A 17 -12.81 23.08 -10.59
C HIS A 17 -11.58 22.34 -11.13
N ARG A 18 -10.38 22.86 -10.83
CA ARG A 18 -9.12 22.16 -11.15
C ARG A 18 -8.91 21.07 -10.10
N SER A 19 -9.18 19.81 -10.46
CA SER A 19 -8.64 18.68 -9.68
C SER A 19 -7.12 18.80 -9.69
N ALA A 20 -6.49 18.73 -8.51
CA ALA A 20 -5.03 18.68 -8.42
C ALA A 20 -4.52 17.54 -9.33
N PRO A 21 -3.45 17.75 -10.11
CA PRO A 21 -2.87 16.68 -10.91
C PRO A 21 -2.55 15.54 -9.95
N ALA A 22 -3.09 14.35 -10.25
CA ALA A 22 -2.76 13.15 -9.50
C ALA A 22 -1.23 13.07 -9.44
N ASP A 23 -0.68 13.00 -8.23
CA ASP A 23 0.75 12.88 -8.03
C ASP A 23 1.24 11.69 -8.86
N GLY A 24 2.03 11.97 -9.91
CA GLY A 24 2.45 10.96 -10.89
C GLY A 24 3.33 9.87 -10.27
N LEU A 25 3.77 10.08 -9.03
CA LEU A 25 4.53 9.13 -8.22
C LEU A 25 3.68 8.41 -7.16
N ALA A 26 2.43 8.84 -6.94
CA ALA A 26 1.55 8.16 -6.00
C ALA A 26 1.10 6.83 -6.62
N PRO A 27 1.33 5.70 -5.92
CA PRO A 27 0.85 4.41 -6.41
C PRO A 27 -0.66 4.45 -6.47
N SER A 28 -1.22 4.08 -7.63
CA SER A 28 -2.66 3.92 -7.74
C SER A 28 -3.13 2.85 -6.75
N PRO A 29 -4.35 2.95 -6.18
CA PRO A 29 -4.87 1.93 -5.27
C PRO A 29 -4.83 0.51 -5.87
N ALA A 30 -4.98 0.40 -7.19
CA ALA A 30 -4.87 -0.85 -7.92
C ALA A 30 -3.43 -1.41 -7.96
N GLN A 31 -2.41 -0.56 -8.04
CA GLN A 31 -1.00 -0.97 -7.93
C GLN A 31 -0.68 -1.44 -6.51
N THR A 32 -1.13 -0.73 -5.48
CA THR A 32 -0.91 -1.13 -4.08
C THR A 32 -1.49 -2.50 -3.76
N VAL A 33 -2.69 -2.81 -4.26
CA VAL A 33 -3.31 -4.14 -4.05
C VAL A 33 -2.56 -5.23 -4.80
N ARG A 34 -2.12 -4.98 -6.04
CA ARG A 34 -1.33 -5.95 -6.82
C ARG A 34 0.02 -6.23 -6.17
N ASP A 35 0.69 -5.19 -5.70
CA ASP A 35 1.96 -5.32 -5.01
C ASP A 35 1.76 -6.10 -3.71
N ALA A 36 0.75 -5.77 -2.89
CA ALA A 36 0.44 -6.53 -1.69
C ALA A 36 0.19 -8.03 -1.96
N GLN A 37 -0.51 -8.37 -3.05
CA GLN A 37 -0.70 -9.76 -3.46
C GLN A 37 0.60 -10.43 -3.94
N ALA A 38 1.47 -9.70 -4.65
CA ALA A 38 2.77 -10.20 -5.08
C ALA A 38 3.69 -10.47 -3.88
N TRP A 39 3.71 -9.57 -2.89
CA TRP A 39 4.39 -9.76 -1.62
C TRP A 39 3.83 -10.98 -0.87
N GLN A 40 2.51 -11.16 -0.78
CA GLN A 40 1.90 -12.35 -0.16
C GLN A 40 2.23 -13.67 -0.89
N ARG A 41 2.48 -13.63 -2.19
CA ARG A 41 2.89 -14.83 -2.97
C ARG A 41 4.38 -15.12 -2.83
N ALA A 42 5.22 -14.09 -2.86
CA ALA A 42 6.66 -14.20 -2.74
C ALA A 42 7.07 -14.61 -1.32
N PHE A 43 6.48 -13.97 -0.33
CA PHE A 43 6.56 -14.36 1.07
C PHE A 43 5.40 -15.30 1.32
N GLN A 44 5.62 -16.60 1.08
CA GLN A 44 4.78 -17.71 1.58
C GLN A 44 4.83 -17.73 3.12
N THR A 45 4.45 -16.62 3.73
CA THR A 45 4.29 -16.42 5.15
C THR A 45 3.40 -17.57 5.59
N GLY A 46 3.95 -18.43 6.46
CA GLY A 46 3.24 -19.61 6.93
C GLY A 46 1.82 -19.20 7.28
N ARG A 47 0.82 -19.87 6.70
CA ARG A 47 -0.58 -19.53 6.91
C ARG A 47 -0.85 -19.70 8.39
N VAL A 48 -0.79 -18.60 9.15
CA VAL A 48 -1.23 -18.58 10.54
C VAL A 48 -2.69 -19.01 10.50
N PRO A 49 -3.07 -20.09 11.22
CA PRO A 49 -4.45 -20.56 11.17
C PRO A 49 -5.39 -19.44 11.60
N LYS A 50 -6.53 -19.32 10.91
CA LYS A 50 -7.55 -18.35 11.31
C LYS A 50 -8.12 -18.80 12.65
N GLY A 51 -8.04 -17.93 13.66
CA GLY A 51 -8.51 -18.22 15.00
C GLY A 51 -8.39 -17.02 15.92
N VAL A 52 -9.10 -17.07 17.06
CA VAL A 52 -8.94 -16.10 18.15
C VAL A 52 -7.90 -16.66 19.11
N TYR A 53 -6.76 -15.98 19.22
CA TYR A 53 -5.70 -16.32 20.16
C TYR A 53 -5.73 -15.32 21.31
N ARG A 54 -5.71 -15.83 22.54
CA ARG A 54 -5.73 -15.01 23.76
C ARG A 54 -4.41 -15.23 24.47
N PHE A 55 -3.65 -14.15 24.62
CA PHE A 55 -2.39 -14.13 25.33
C PHE A 55 -2.55 -13.32 26.62
N ARG A 56 -1.78 -13.67 27.64
CA ARG A 56 -1.77 -12.94 28.90
C ARG A 56 -0.85 -11.72 28.82
N THR A 57 0.17 -11.77 27.95
CA THR A 57 1.17 -10.72 27.77
C THR A 57 1.49 -10.53 26.29
N HIS A 58 2.11 -9.39 25.94
CA HIS A 58 2.54 -9.10 24.57
C HIS A 58 3.72 -9.98 24.15
N GLU A 59 4.65 -10.26 25.07
CA GLU A 59 5.82 -11.13 24.80
C GLU A 59 5.38 -12.54 24.41
N GLU A 60 4.35 -13.08 25.08
CA GLU A 60 3.77 -14.38 24.74
C GLU A 60 3.15 -14.38 23.32
N ALA A 61 2.53 -13.28 22.92
CA ALA A 61 1.97 -13.12 21.58
C ALA A 61 3.07 -13.09 20.51
N ASP A 62 4.17 -12.39 20.79
CA ASP A 62 5.32 -12.29 19.88
C ASP A 62 6.04 -13.63 19.72
N GLU A 63 6.31 -14.33 20.81
CA GLU A 63 6.90 -15.68 20.76
C GLU A 63 6.03 -16.64 19.96
N TRP A 64 4.71 -16.59 20.18
CA TRP A 64 3.76 -17.40 19.44
C TRP A 64 3.77 -17.05 17.94
N LEU A 65 3.82 -15.76 17.59
CA LEU A 65 3.90 -15.30 16.21
C LEU A 65 5.16 -15.82 15.52
N TRP A 66 6.31 -15.71 16.16
CA TRP A 66 7.58 -16.22 15.63
C TRP A 66 7.56 -17.73 15.40
N LYS A 67 6.97 -18.50 16.33
CA LYS A 67 6.79 -19.96 16.17
C LYS A 67 5.89 -20.29 14.97
N MET A 68 4.85 -19.49 14.72
CA MET A 68 3.97 -19.70 13.55
C MET A 68 4.65 -19.35 12.23
N LEU A 69 5.44 -18.28 12.21
CA LEU A 69 6.16 -17.83 11.01
C LEU A 69 7.30 -18.78 10.61
N THR A 70 7.98 -19.39 11.60
CA THR A 70 9.12 -20.30 11.38
C THR A 70 8.73 -21.77 11.26
N ARG A 71 7.43 -22.10 11.34
CA ARG A 71 6.94 -23.48 11.29
C ARG A 71 7.36 -24.16 9.97
N PRO A 72 8.06 -25.31 10.00
CA PRO A 72 8.43 -26.03 8.78
C PRO A 72 7.17 -26.50 8.04
N ARG A 73 7.17 -26.26 6.72
CA ARG A 73 6.13 -26.73 5.80
C ARG A 73 6.41 -28.19 5.49
N HIS A 74 5.53 -29.09 5.92
CA HIS A 74 5.59 -30.52 5.61
C HIS A 74 4.97 -30.84 4.25
#